data_AF-A0A4R4K1Z3-F1
#
_entry.id   AF-A0A4R4K1Z3-F1
#
_cell.length_a   1.000
_cell.length_b   1.000
_cell.length_c   1.000
_cell.angle_alpha   90.00
_cell.angle_beta   90.00
_cell.angle_gamma   90.00
#
_symmetry.space_group_name_H-M   'P 1'
#
loop_
_entity.id
_entity.type
_entity.pdbx_description
1 polymer ?
#
loop_
_entity_poly.entity_id
_entity_poly.type
_entity_poly.pdbx_seq_one_letter_code
_entity_poly.pdbx_strand_id
1 'polypeptide(L)'
;MSQDKKMWWEKRFLRAVDSLKLWSDNPRLDPSSRLSTVRDYVEELISDSSEEQNFITLLKSIAERGFLSLDPIVVWKNEGNDFVVAEGNRRIMALKLLRSPNKAPLSIRKTVVNLSRIIDRDSIEKIRVCVAPSYEKALWYILQRHSTASIQSRWQRLQQQRFTINLYDSVDQDIDETINKTGFKRTAIIEALRYVKLRDIATRQEITKYLTSEEKELVYSHRISMTVLERWFGNSQVRDAWHIEFNEDGVSINADLPTFYAAYAKFLKLMLNKNNELGYMVNTRTIDSRFEEIFSCLPKVHSVDEGSVSTILPSPDLLKEDDKNTSTEPQTENDQPSSTDSNGSVIKLPLKGDPKRRQLTDIYHEITTRNYKLKALFVELQKLPVYSYPNVSAAAIRIFLELAVDEFISENDLQEVMAKRAKKSYNEVTLLLKLSTLRGEFVDDREANKIIDQLLHKDNDYSLNTLNEYVHGCKVHKVEPQFMNRFWDMLSPLFGVLISFKEI
;
A
#
# COMPACT_ATOMS: atom_id res chain seq x y z
N MET A 1 -44.60 12.50 30.79
CA MET A 1 -44.47 11.22 30.06
C MET A 1 -43.11 11.18 29.38
N SER A 2 -42.21 10.29 29.79
CA SER A 2 -40.93 10.08 29.08
C SER A 2 -41.02 8.79 28.28
N GLN A 3 -41.31 8.88 26.98
CA GLN A 3 -41.26 7.72 26.10
C GLN A 3 -39.81 7.44 25.70
N ASP A 4 -39.41 6.19 25.83
CA ASP A 4 -38.18 5.59 25.32
C ASP A 4 -37.62 6.26 24.04
N LYS A 5 -36.56 7.07 24.18
CA LYS A 5 -35.63 7.36 23.07
C LYS A 5 -34.73 6.14 22.78
N LYS A 6 -35.32 4.93 22.72
CA LYS A 6 -34.65 3.68 22.34
C LYS A 6 -34.15 3.81 20.90
N MET A 7 -32.84 3.85 20.77
CA MET A 7 -32.17 4.27 19.56
C MET A 7 -32.37 3.26 18.44
N TRP A 8 -32.44 3.73 17.20
CA TRP A 8 -32.79 2.87 16.06
C TRP A 8 -31.76 1.74 15.84
N TRP A 9 -30.49 1.97 16.22
CA TRP A 9 -29.39 1.03 16.14
C TRP A 9 -29.35 -0.04 17.26
N GLU A 10 -30.25 0.03 18.25
CA GLU A 10 -30.42 -0.99 19.29
C GLU A 10 -31.42 -2.07 18.83
N LYS A 11 -32.46 -1.65 18.12
CA LYS A 11 -33.52 -2.54 17.63
C LYS A 11 -33.01 -3.44 16.50
N ARG A 12 -33.49 -4.68 16.47
CA ARG A 12 -33.16 -5.69 15.45
C ARG A 12 -34.45 -6.31 14.93
N PHE A 13 -34.78 -6.08 13.68
CA PHE A 13 -35.98 -6.61 13.03
C PHE A 13 -35.61 -7.74 12.08
N LEU A 14 -36.41 -8.81 12.05
CA LEU A 14 -36.27 -9.83 11.01
C LEU A 14 -36.76 -9.29 9.66
N ARG A 15 -35.96 -9.49 8.62
CA ARG A 15 -36.30 -9.19 7.21
C ARG A 15 -35.82 -10.32 6.31
N ALA A 16 -36.60 -10.66 5.30
CA ALA A 16 -36.23 -11.67 4.32
C ALA A 16 -35.04 -11.16 3.49
N VAL A 17 -33.99 -11.98 3.33
CA VAL A 17 -32.79 -11.61 2.57
C VAL A 17 -33.13 -11.24 1.13
N ASP A 18 -34.09 -11.93 0.52
CA ASP A 18 -34.47 -11.70 -0.87
C ASP A 18 -35.18 -10.35 -1.10
N SER A 19 -35.93 -9.82 -0.12
CA SER A 19 -36.64 -8.53 -0.28
C SER A 19 -35.80 -7.28 0.01
N LEU A 20 -34.63 -7.41 0.67
CA LEU A 20 -33.71 -6.29 0.85
C LEU A 20 -33.12 -5.85 -0.50
N LYS A 21 -33.20 -4.55 -0.83
CA LYS A 21 -32.55 -3.98 -2.01
C LYS A 21 -31.08 -3.69 -1.71
N LEU A 22 -30.22 -3.93 -2.70
CA LEU A 22 -28.85 -3.42 -2.68
C LEU A 22 -28.88 -1.92 -2.95
N TRP A 23 -27.95 -1.18 -2.35
CA TRP A 23 -27.81 0.25 -2.60
C TRP A 23 -27.01 0.48 -3.89
N SER A 24 -27.62 1.18 -4.86
CA SER A 24 -27.07 1.52 -6.16
C SER A 24 -25.83 2.40 -6.06
N ASP A 25 -25.96 3.49 -5.28
CA ASP A 25 -24.99 4.59 -5.19
C ASP A 25 -23.89 4.30 -4.15
N ASN A 26 -23.74 3.02 -3.79
CA ASN A 26 -22.70 2.50 -2.92
C ASN A 26 -21.30 2.72 -3.55
N PRO A 27 -20.42 3.53 -2.94
CA PRO A 27 -19.12 3.92 -3.50
C PRO A 27 -18.14 2.80 -3.87
N ARG A 28 -18.45 1.51 -3.62
CA ARG A 28 -17.65 0.37 -4.11
C ARG A 28 -17.90 0.00 -5.58
N LEU A 29 -18.96 0.55 -6.17
CA LEU A 29 -19.45 0.25 -7.51
C LEU A 29 -19.12 1.42 -8.44
N ASP A 30 -19.00 1.18 -9.74
CA ASP A 30 -18.87 2.31 -10.68
C ASP A 30 -20.19 3.11 -10.76
N PRO A 31 -20.19 4.44 -10.54
CA PRO A 31 -21.40 5.26 -10.66
C PRO A 31 -22.04 5.26 -12.07
N SER A 32 -21.30 4.88 -13.11
CA SER A 32 -21.80 4.75 -14.47
C SER A 32 -22.42 3.37 -14.78
N SER A 33 -22.14 2.35 -13.96
CA SER A 33 -22.68 1.00 -14.14
C SER A 33 -24.18 0.94 -13.80
N ARG A 34 -25.02 0.62 -14.78
CA ARG A 34 -26.49 0.49 -14.59
C ARG A 34 -26.86 -0.87 -13.96
N LEU A 35 -26.57 -1.02 -12.67
CA LEU A 35 -26.71 -2.28 -11.93
C LEU A 35 -28.17 -2.56 -11.54
N SER A 36 -28.73 -3.68 -12.03
CA SER A 36 -30.14 -4.03 -11.91
C SER A 36 -30.40 -5.36 -11.18
N THR A 37 -29.58 -6.39 -11.44
CA THR A 37 -29.70 -7.72 -10.85
C THR A 37 -28.57 -8.01 -9.87
N VAL A 38 -28.79 -8.97 -8.96
CA VAL A 38 -27.78 -9.44 -8.00
C VAL A 38 -26.51 -9.96 -8.70
N ARG A 39 -26.60 -10.36 -9.98
CA ARG A 39 -25.42 -10.74 -10.76
C ARG A 39 -24.55 -9.51 -11.04
N ASP A 40 -25.14 -8.48 -11.65
CA ASP A 40 -24.50 -7.23 -12.07
C ASP A 40 -23.74 -6.61 -10.87
N TYR A 41 -24.42 -6.48 -9.73
CA TYR A 41 -23.86 -5.95 -8.48
C TYR A 41 -22.66 -6.74 -7.95
N VAL A 42 -22.55 -8.04 -8.26
CA VAL A 42 -21.43 -8.88 -7.85
C VAL A 42 -20.34 -8.92 -8.93
N GLU A 43 -20.69 -8.92 -10.21
CA GLU A 43 -19.75 -8.76 -11.33
C GLU A 43 -18.96 -7.45 -11.23
N GLU A 44 -19.62 -6.34 -10.89
CA GLU A 44 -18.96 -5.06 -10.59
C GLU A 44 -18.05 -5.17 -9.35
N LEU A 45 -18.53 -5.80 -8.26
CA LEU A 45 -17.75 -5.94 -7.03
C LEU A 45 -16.47 -6.77 -7.22
N ILE A 46 -16.55 -7.88 -7.96
CA ILE A 46 -15.45 -8.85 -8.11
C ILE A 46 -14.58 -8.60 -9.35
N SER A 47 -14.79 -7.51 -10.10
CA SER A 47 -13.94 -7.14 -11.24
C SER A 47 -12.52 -6.65 -10.82
N ASP A 48 -12.23 -6.62 -9.51
CA ASP A 48 -10.87 -6.66 -8.96
C ASP A 48 -10.64 -7.99 -8.23
N SER A 49 -9.48 -8.61 -8.47
CA SER A 49 -9.11 -9.90 -7.88
C SER A 49 -8.94 -9.85 -6.36
N SER A 50 -8.63 -8.68 -5.78
CA SER A 50 -8.56 -8.54 -4.31
C SER A 50 -9.97 -8.58 -3.69
N GLU A 51 -10.92 -7.80 -4.22
CA GLU A 51 -12.32 -7.89 -3.78
C GLU A 51 -12.97 -9.24 -4.15
N GLU A 52 -12.62 -9.90 -5.27
CA GLU A 52 -13.05 -11.28 -5.56
C GLU A 52 -12.61 -12.25 -4.45
N GLN A 53 -11.31 -12.26 -4.12
CA GLN A 53 -10.77 -13.14 -3.08
C GLN A 53 -11.36 -12.82 -1.70
N ASN A 54 -11.58 -11.54 -1.37
CA ASN A 54 -12.28 -11.13 -0.14
C ASN A 54 -13.73 -11.62 -0.11
N PHE A 55 -14.45 -11.53 -1.23
CA PHE A 55 -15.85 -11.93 -1.35
C PHE A 55 -16.03 -13.45 -1.32
N ILE A 56 -15.13 -14.22 -1.96
CA ILE A 56 -15.07 -15.68 -1.86
C ILE A 56 -14.77 -16.11 -0.41
N THR A 57 -13.86 -15.44 0.28
CA THR A 57 -13.57 -15.71 1.70
C THR A 57 -14.79 -15.42 2.60
N LEU A 58 -15.54 -14.35 2.32
CA LEU A 58 -16.80 -14.06 3.00
C LEU A 58 -17.87 -15.13 2.75
N LEU A 59 -18.03 -15.57 1.50
CA LEU A 59 -18.95 -16.65 1.11
C LEU A 59 -18.63 -17.96 1.84
N LYS A 60 -17.35 -18.35 1.90
CA LYS A 60 -16.88 -19.55 2.64
C LYS A 60 -17.21 -19.44 4.13
N SER A 61 -16.83 -18.34 4.78
CA SER A 61 -17.07 -18.11 6.20
C SER A 61 -18.56 -18.17 6.58
N ILE A 62 -19.45 -17.58 5.77
CA ILE A 62 -20.90 -17.67 5.98
C ILE A 62 -21.40 -19.11 5.76
N ALA A 63 -20.88 -19.83 4.76
CA ALA A 63 -21.32 -21.18 4.47
C ALA A 63 -20.89 -22.20 5.54
N GLU A 64 -19.69 -22.05 6.10
CA GLU A 64 -19.10 -22.93 7.12
C GLU A 64 -19.64 -22.66 8.54
N ARG A 65 -20.02 -21.41 8.85
CA ARG A 65 -20.33 -20.96 10.23
C ARG A 65 -21.75 -20.38 10.40
N GLY A 66 -22.53 -20.33 9.33
CA GLY A 66 -23.80 -19.60 9.30
C GLY A 66 -23.62 -18.08 9.30
N PHE A 67 -24.74 -17.34 9.23
CA PHE A 67 -24.71 -15.88 9.23
C PHE A 67 -24.64 -15.28 10.64
N LEU A 68 -23.44 -14.88 11.06
CA LEU A 68 -23.21 -14.22 12.36
C LEU A 68 -23.61 -12.73 12.32
N SER A 69 -24.75 -12.40 12.91
CA SER A 69 -25.31 -11.03 13.01
C SER A 69 -24.66 -10.18 14.12
N LEU A 70 -23.34 -10.34 14.35
CA LEU A 70 -22.56 -9.60 15.34
C LEU A 70 -22.48 -8.11 14.97
N ASP A 71 -21.92 -7.83 13.80
CA ASP A 71 -22.01 -6.52 13.18
C ASP A 71 -23.39 -6.35 12.55
N PRO A 72 -24.17 -5.30 12.89
CA PRO A 72 -25.49 -5.12 12.29
C PRO A 72 -25.40 -4.89 10.77
N ILE A 73 -26.41 -5.41 10.07
CA ILE A 73 -26.84 -4.88 8.79
C ILE A 73 -27.70 -3.64 9.10
N VAL A 74 -27.46 -2.54 8.40
CA VAL A 74 -28.26 -1.31 8.51
C VAL A 74 -29.01 -1.12 7.21
N VAL A 75 -30.33 -0.97 7.31
CA VAL A 75 -31.20 -0.64 6.19
C VAL A 75 -31.95 0.66 6.50
N TRP A 76 -32.30 1.43 5.49
CA TRP A 76 -33.34 2.44 5.60
C TRP A 76 -34.54 2.04 4.74
N LYS A 77 -35.64 2.79 4.86
CA LYS A 77 -36.81 2.63 4.00
C LYS A 77 -36.84 3.77 3.00
N ASN A 78 -36.90 3.48 1.70
CA ASN A 78 -37.00 4.51 0.68
C ASN A 78 -38.46 4.98 0.47
N GLU A 79 -38.64 6.00 -0.36
CA GLU A 79 -39.95 6.54 -0.74
C GLU A 79 -40.84 5.48 -1.42
N GLY A 80 -40.23 4.63 -2.26
CA GLY A 80 -40.85 3.44 -2.85
C GLY A 80 -41.20 2.31 -1.85
N ASN A 81 -41.16 2.59 -0.55
CA ASN A 81 -41.55 1.70 0.55
C ASN A 81 -40.66 0.44 0.74
N ASP A 82 -39.62 0.29 -0.07
CA ASP A 82 -38.62 -0.79 -0.03
C ASP A 82 -37.56 -0.59 1.06
N PHE A 83 -36.97 -1.68 1.55
CA PHE A 83 -35.82 -1.64 2.48
C PHE A 83 -34.50 -1.72 1.72
N VAL A 84 -33.73 -0.62 1.71
CA VAL A 84 -32.44 -0.49 1.01
C VAL A 84 -31.28 -0.61 2.01
N VAL A 85 -30.22 -1.32 1.63
CA VAL A 85 -29.09 -1.66 2.52
C VAL A 85 -28.04 -0.54 2.53
N ALA A 86 -27.97 0.23 3.63
CA ALA A 86 -26.96 1.26 3.85
C ALA A 86 -25.58 0.66 4.21
N GLU A 87 -25.55 -0.26 5.17
CA GLU A 87 -24.37 -1.08 5.45
C GLU A 87 -24.78 -2.56 5.52
N GLY A 88 -23.98 -3.40 4.88
CA GLY A 88 -24.21 -4.82 4.76
C GLY A 88 -24.11 -5.31 3.33
N ASN A 89 -23.97 -4.42 2.32
CA ASN A 89 -24.15 -4.75 0.90
C ASN A 89 -23.43 -6.03 0.46
N ARG A 90 -22.12 -6.17 0.71
CA ARG A 90 -21.38 -7.41 0.38
C ARG A 90 -21.89 -8.65 1.13
N ARG A 91 -22.32 -8.50 2.38
CA ARG A 91 -22.92 -9.58 3.18
C ARG A 91 -24.30 -9.98 2.63
N ILE A 92 -25.12 -9.02 2.22
CA ILE A 92 -26.43 -9.27 1.59
C ILE A 92 -26.29 -9.89 0.20
N MET A 93 -25.33 -9.44 -0.61
CA MET A 93 -24.96 -10.09 -1.87
C MET A 93 -24.60 -11.57 -1.64
N ALA A 94 -23.69 -11.85 -0.68
CA ALA A 94 -23.28 -13.22 -0.36
C ALA A 94 -24.46 -14.11 0.07
N LEU A 95 -25.35 -13.62 0.95
CA LEU A 95 -26.54 -14.36 1.39
C LEU A 95 -27.53 -14.61 0.23
N LYS A 96 -27.80 -13.60 -0.61
CA LYS A 96 -28.64 -13.75 -1.81
C LYS A 96 -28.05 -14.78 -2.79
N LEU A 97 -26.73 -14.85 -2.93
CA LEU A 97 -26.06 -15.84 -3.77
C LEU A 97 -26.11 -17.26 -3.18
N LEU A 98 -25.90 -17.43 -1.87
CA LEU A 98 -26.01 -18.73 -1.21
C LEU A 98 -27.44 -19.28 -1.25
N ARG A 99 -28.47 -18.41 -1.18
CA ARG A 99 -29.88 -18.80 -1.39
C ARG A 99 -30.24 -19.05 -2.85
N SER A 100 -29.65 -18.32 -3.79
CA SER A 100 -29.94 -18.41 -5.23
C SER A 100 -28.66 -18.52 -6.08
N PRO A 101 -28.00 -19.70 -6.13
CA PRO A 101 -26.69 -19.86 -6.77
C PRO A 101 -26.68 -19.57 -8.29
N ASN A 102 -27.82 -19.70 -8.95
CA ASN A 102 -28.02 -19.34 -10.36
C ASN A 102 -27.88 -17.83 -10.64
N LYS A 103 -28.06 -16.97 -9.63
CA LYS A 103 -27.84 -15.54 -9.73
C LYS A 103 -26.34 -15.17 -9.73
N ALA A 104 -25.44 -16.07 -9.31
CA ALA A 104 -24.01 -15.78 -9.24
C ALA A 104 -23.37 -15.53 -10.62
N PRO A 105 -22.35 -14.65 -10.72
CA PRO A 105 -21.47 -14.52 -11.89
C PRO A 105 -20.88 -15.83 -12.36
N LEU A 106 -20.58 -15.94 -13.66
CA LEU A 106 -20.07 -17.18 -14.26
C LEU A 106 -18.74 -17.66 -13.64
N SER A 107 -17.83 -16.73 -13.34
CA SER A 107 -16.53 -17.00 -12.69
C SER A 107 -16.70 -17.79 -11.37
N ILE A 108 -17.47 -17.24 -10.44
CA ILE A 108 -17.63 -17.81 -9.09
C ILE A 108 -18.78 -18.82 -8.97
N ARG A 109 -19.61 -19.03 -10.01
CA ARG A 109 -20.84 -19.85 -9.91
C ARG A 109 -20.59 -21.26 -9.39
N LYS A 110 -19.52 -21.92 -9.84
CA LYS A 110 -19.15 -23.28 -9.36
C LYS A 110 -18.91 -23.29 -7.85
N THR A 111 -18.17 -22.30 -7.35
CA THR A 111 -17.87 -22.11 -5.93
C THR A 111 -19.13 -21.83 -5.13
N VAL A 112 -19.98 -20.90 -5.58
CA VAL A 112 -21.26 -20.57 -4.90
C VAL A 112 -22.20 -21.77 -4.86
N VAL A 113 -22.32 -22.54 -5.95
CA VAL A 113 -23.14 -23.77 -6.00
C VAL A 113 -22.65 -24.78 -4.96
N ASN A 114 -21.35 -25.00 -4.83
CA ASN A 114 -20.82 -25.92 -3.82
C ASN A 114 -21.07 -25.43 -2.38
N LEU A 115 -20.80 -24.15 -2.09
CA LEU A 115 -21.05 -23.56 -0.77
C LEU A 115 -22.55 -23.57 -0.39
N SER A 116 -23.44 -23.39 -1.35
CA SER A 116 -24.90 -23.45 -1.17
C SER A 116 -25.48 -24.84 -0.85
N ARG A 117 -24.62 -25.87 -0.78
CA ARG A 117 -24.94 -27.24 -0.33
C ARG A 117 -24.45 -27.53 1.10
N ILE A 118 -23.53 -26.70 1.62
CA ILE A 118 -22.97 -26.83 2.97
C ILE A 118 -23.88 -26.13 3.99
N ILE A 119 -24.39 -24.96 3.64
CA ILE A 119 -25.24 -24.16 4.51
C ILE A 119 -26.73 -24.51 4.36
N ASP A 120 -27.44 -24.57 5.48
CA ASP A 120 -28.90 -24.50 5.49
C ASP A 120 -29.37 -23.14 4.94
N ARG A 121 -30.19 -23.17 3.89
CA ARG A 121 -30.71 -21.98 3.21
C ARG A 121 -31.83 -21.29 3.97
N ASP A 122 -32.48 -21.98 4.90
CA ASP A 122 -33.58 -21.44 5.69
C ASP A 122 -33.06 -20.68 6.92
N SER A 123 -31.94 -21.12 7.52
CA SER A 123 -31.17 -20.34 8.52
C SER A 123 -30.78 -18.94 8.04
N ILE A 124 -30.70 -18.72 6.72
CA ILE A 124 -30.40 -17.43 6.09
C ILE A 124 -31.58 -16.82 5.31
N GLU A 125 -32.80 -17.38 5.42
CA GLU A 125 -33.99 -16.83 4.76
C GLU A 125 -34.36 -15.45 5.32
N LYS A 126 -34.33 -15.30 6.65
CA LYS A 126 -34.61 -14.06 7.36
C LYS A 126 -33.47 -13.70 8.32
N ILE A 127 -32.97 -12.47 8.21
CA ILE A 127 -31.85 -11.97 9.03
C ILE A 127 -32.28 -10.78 9.89
N ARG A 128 -31.53 -10.54 10.97
CA ARG A 128 -31.71 -9.37 11.85
C ARG A 128 -31.04 -8.13 11.25
N VAL A 129 -31.82 -7.07 11.02
CA VAL A 129 -31.35 -5.77 10.52
C VAL A 129 -31.75 -4.64 11.47
N CYS A 130 -30.97 -3.56 11.48
CA CYS A 130 -31.39 -2.27 12.06
C CYS A 130 -32.14 -1.48 10.98
N VAL A 131 -33.27 -0.88 11.32
CA VAL A 131 -33.98 0.04 10.42
C VAL A 131 -33.69 1.46 10.87
N ALA A 132 -32.90 2.19 10.09
CA ALA A 132 -32.69 3.62 10.27
C ALA A 132 -33.95 4.40 9.86
N PRO A 133 -34.31 5.51 10.56
CA PRO A 133 -35.48 6.33 10.23
C PRO A 133 -35.43 6.94 8.82
N SER A 134 -34.22 7.25 8.33
CA SER A 134 -33.93 7.79 7.01
C SER A 134 -32.49 7.44 6.61
N TYR A 135 -32.08 7.77 5.38
CA TYR A 135 -30.71 7.55 4.91
C TYR A 135 -29.70 8.43 5.67
N GLU A 136 -30.03 9.70 5.88
CA GLU A 136 -29.21 10.66 6.63
C GLU A 136 -28.96 10.20 8.08
N LYS A 137 -29.94 9.51 8.69
CA LYS A 137 -29.76 8.91 10.03
C LYS A 137 -28.95 7.61 10.01
N ALA A 138 -28.70 7.00 8.85
CA ALA A 138 -27.74 5.92 8.67
C ALA A 138 -26.31 6.40 8.36
N LEU A 139 -26.14 7.59 7.74
CA LEU A 139 -24.83 8.12 7.30
C LEU A 139 -23.71 8.00 8.34
N TRP A 140 -23.94 8.46 9.58
CA TRP A 140 -22.93 8.42 10.64
C TRP A 140 -22.38 7.00 10.89
N TYR A 141 -23.21 5.97 10.76
CA TYR A 141 -22.82 4.59 10.96
C TYR A 141 -22.01 4.06 9.76
N ILE A 142 -22.40 4.41 8.53
CA ILE A 142 -21.63 4.10 7.31
C ILE A 142 -20.23 4.72 7.41
N LEU A 143 -20.17 6.01 7.77
CA LEU A 143 -18.94 6.76 7.97
C LEU A 143 -18.05 6.13 9.05
N GLN A 144 -18.61 5.81 10.22
CA GLN A 144 -17.85 5.17 11.30
C GLN A 144 -17.26 3.82 10.86
N ARG A 145 -17.99 3.01 10.09
CA ARG A 145 -17.52 1.71 9.57
C ARG A 145 -16.50 1.79 8.45
N HIS A 146 -16.38 2.91 7.74
CA HIS A 146 -15.40 3.10 6.68
C HIS A 146 -14.30 4.14 6.99
N SER A 147 -14.30 4.63 8.24
CA SER A 147 -13.22 5.40 8.86
C SER A 147 -11.90 4.61 9.01
N THR A 148 -10.81 5.33 9.26
CA THR A 148 -9.47 4.77 9.56
C THR A 148 -9.39 4.02 10.90
N ALA A 149 -10.38 4.16 11.78
CA ALA A 149 -10.47 3.44 13.05
C ALA A 149 -11.20 2.09 12.94
N SER A 150 -11.86 1.81 11.82
CA SER A 150 -12.64 0.58 11.62
C SER A 150 -11.76 -0.64 11.33
N ILE A 151 -12.04 -1.78 11.98
CA ILE A 151 -11.37 -3.07 11.75
C ILE A 151 -11.94 -3.81 10.52
N GLN A 152 -13.12 -3.42 10.04
CA GLN A 152 -13.75 -4.01 8.84
C GLN A 152 -13.08 -3.53 7.55
N SER A 153 -13.33 -4.23 6.42
CA SER A 153 -12.90 -3.76 5.09
C SER A 153 -13.44 -2.35 4.82
N ARG A 154 -12.52 -1.40 4.67
CA ARG A 154 -12.81 0.03 4.47
C ARG A 154 -13.24 0.29 3.02
N TRP A 155 -13.64 1.50 2.72
CA TRP A 155 -13.67 1.98 1.32
C TRP A 155 -12.23 2.24 0.85
N GLN A 156 -11.96 2.05 -0.44
CA GLN A 156 -10.71 2.54 -1.05
C GLN A 156 -10.71 4.08 -1.06
N ARG A 157 -9.54 4.72 -1.24
CA ARG A 157 -9.41 6.18 -1.08
C ARG A 157 -10.31 6.99 -2.04
N LEU A 158 -10.39 6.61 -3.32
CA LEU A 158 -11.31 7.23 -4.29
C LEU A 158 -12.78 7.07 -3.88
N GLN A 159 -13.13 5.92 -3.32
CA GLN A 159 -14.49 5.60 -2.88
C GLN A 159 -14.89 6.46 -1.67
N GLN A 160 -13.96 6.71 -0.74
CA GLN A 160 -14.16 7.69 0.34
C GLN A 160 -14.32 9.11 -0.20
N GLN A 161 -13.48 9.54 -1.14
CA GLN A 161 -13.49 10.90 -1.67
C GLN A 161 -14.73 11.19 -2.51
N ARG A 162 -15.14 10.26 -3.39
CA ARG A 162 -16.43 10.34 -4.11
C ARG A 162 -17.60 10.37 -3.15
N PHE A 163 -17.59 9.62 -2.05
CA PHE A 163 -18.66 9.69 -1.05
C PHE A 163 -18.74 11.07 -0.38
N THR A 164 -17.59 11.67 -0.03
CA THR A 164 -17.54 13.03 0.51
C THR A 164 -18.07 14.06 -0.48
N ILE A 165 -17.75 13.94 -1.77
CA ILE A 165 -18.21 14.87 -2.82
C ILE A 165 -19.69 14.70 -3.11
N ASN A 166 -20.20 13.47 -3.27
CA ASN A 166 -21.63 13.22 -3.44
C ASN A 166 -22.47 13.79 -2.28
N LEU A 167 -21.91 13.85 -1.07
CA LEU A 167 -22.56 14.49 0.09
C LEU A 167 -22.47 16.01 0.07
N TYR A 168 -21.36 16.57 -0.40
CA TYR A 168 -21.15 18.01 -0.62
C TYR A 168 -22.07 18.57 -1.73
N ASP A 169 -22.19 17.86 -2.85
CA ASP A 169 -23.12 18.19 -3.93
C ASP A 169 -24.59 18.04 -3.48
N SER A 170 -24.87 17.19 -2.49
CA SER A 170 -26.22 17.05 -1.89
C SER A 170 -26.60 18.16 -0.89
N VAL A 171 -25.73 19.15 -0.70
CA VAL A 171 -25.97 20.35 0.14
C VAL A 171 -25.61 21.64 -0.60
N ASP A 172 -25.87 21.68 -1.90
CA ASP A 172 -25.62 22.84 -2.77
C ASP A 172 -24.18 23.38 -2.68
N GLN A 173 -23.22 22.48 -2.41
CA GLN A 173 -21.79 22.75 -2.26
C GLN A 173 -21.41 23.63 -1.04
N ASP A 174 -22.22 23.63 0.03
CA ASP A 174 -21.85 24.25 1.30
C ASP A 174 -20.90 23.34 2.13
N ILE A 175 -19.68 23.83 2.39
CA ILE A 175 -18.65 23.14 3.18
C ILE A 175 -19.11 22.93 4.63
N ASP A 176 -19.74 23.92 5.25
CA ASP A 176 -20.04 23.92 6.68
C ASP A 176 -21.36 23.18 6.97
N GLU A 177 -22.34 23.17 6.05
CA GLU A 177 -23.45 22.20 6.10
C GLU A 177 -22.94 20.76 5.89
N THR A 178 -21.98 20.55 4.99
CA THR A 178 -21.33 19.23 4.83
C THR A 178 -20.70 18.77 6.15
N ILE A 179 -19.98 19.64 6.86
CA ILE A 179 -19.44 19.35 8.20
C ILE A 179 -20.56 19.00 9.18
N ASN A 180 -21.64 19.79 9.21
CA ASN A 180 -22.77 19.57 10.14
C ASN A 180 -23.54 18.26 9.89
N LYS A 181 -23.70 17.83 8.63
CA LYS A 181 -24.36 16.55 8.29
C LYS A 181 -23.46 15.32 8.44
N THR A 182 -22.14 15.46 8.24
CA THR A 182 -21.22 14.31 8.17
C THR A 182 -20.32 14.12 9.39
N GLY A 183 -20.01 15.19 10.13
CA GLY A 183 -18.96 15.20 11.14
C GLY A 183 -17.52 15.16 10.57
N PHE A 184 -17.34 15.37 9.27
CA PHE A 184 -16.02 15.48 8.66
C PHE A 184 -15.28 16.76 9.10
N LYS A 185 -13.95 16.73 9.05
CA LYS A 185 -13.12 17.94 9.19
C LYS A 185 -13.13 18.72 7.88
N ARG A 186 -13.18 20.06 7.96
CA ARG A 186 -13.08 20.98 6.80
C ARG A 186 -11.94 20.60 5.83
N THR A 187 -10.76 20.31 6.38
CA THR A 187 -9.58 19.88 5.60
C THR A 187 -9.80 18.60 4.78
N ALA A 188 -10.57 17.64 5.29
CA ALA A 188 -10.82 16.36 4.59
C ALA A 188 -11.82 16.50 3.44
N ILE A 189 -12.74 17.48 3.53
CA ILE A 189 -13.67 17.83 2.44
C ILE A 189 -12.88 18.53 1.33
N ILE A 190 -12.07 19.53 1.70
CA ILE A 190 -11.20 20.28 0.78
C ILE A 190 -10.16 19.35 0.11
N GLU A 191 -9.56 18.41 0.83
CA GLU A 191 -8.70 17.36 0.24
C GLU A 191 -9.45 16.50 -0.79
N ALA A 192 -10.68 16.06 -0.49
CA ALA A 192 -11.47 15.26 -1.43
C ALA A 192 -11.75 16.05 -2.72
N LEU A 193 -12.24 17.28 -2.60
CA LEU A 193 -12.49 18.19 -3.73
C LEU A 193 -11.23 18.40 -4.59
N ARG A 194 -10.09 18.65 -3.96
CA ARG A 194 -8.81 18.89 -4.65
C ARG A 194 -8.37 17.69 -5.48
N TYR A 195 -8.25 16.52 -4.84
CA TYR A 195 -7.66 15.36 -5.50
C TYR A 195 -8.61 14.69 -6.50
N VAL A 196 -9.93 14.75 -6.29
CA VAL A 196 -10.89 14.27 -7.30
C VAL A 196 -10.93 15.20 -8.51
N LYS A 197 -10.87 16.53 -8.35
CA LYS A 197 -10.70 17.43 -9.52
C LYS A 197 -9.42 17.13 -10.30
N LEU A 198 -8.29 16.85 -9.64
CA LEU A 198 -7.07 16.38 -10.31
C LEU A 198 -7.27 15.04 -11.06
N ARG A 199 -7.95 14.07 -10.45
CA ARG A 199 -8.29 12.79 -11.10
C ARG A 199 -9.22 12.97 -12.30
N ASP A 200 -10.19 13.87 -12.23
CA ASP A 200 -11.13 14.09 -13.33
C ASP A 200 -10.47 14.88 -14.47
N ILE A 201 -9.50 15.75 -14.16
CA ILE A 201 -8.57 16.31 -15.15
C ILE A 201 -7.81 15.18 -15.90
N ALA A 202 -7.32 14.15 -15.21
CA ALA A 202 -6.68 13.00 -15.87
C ALA A 202 -7.61 12.28 -16.89
N THR A 203 -8.92 12.31 -16.68
CA THR A 203 -9.91 11.71 -17.60
C THR A 203 -10.28 12.58 -18.82
N ARG A 204 -9.72 13.79 -18.96
CA ARG A 204 -9.99 14.68 -20.11
C ARG A 204 -9.45 14.12 -21.43
N GLN A 205 -10.06 14.51 -22.55
CA GLN A 205 -9.61 14.10 -23.89
C GLN A 205 -8.20 14.61 -24.20
N GLU A 206 -7.84 15.79 -23.70
CA GLU A 206 -6.55 16.44 -23.94
C GLU A 206 -5.37 15.74 -23.25
N ILE A 207 -5.62 14.98 -22.17
CA ILE A 207 -4.63 14.10 -21.54
C ILE A 207 -4.73 12.70 -22.13
N THR A 208 -5.93 12.13 -22.22
CA THR A 208 -6.11 10.75 -22.69
C THR A 208 -5.71 10.56 -24.15
N LYS A 209 -5.68 11.58 -25.01
CA LYS A 209 -5.13 11.48 -26.38
C LYS A 209 -3.68 10.96 -26.44
N TYR A 210 -2.88 11.20 -25.39
CA TYR A 210 -1.49 10.71 -25.30
C TYR A 210 -1.38 9.25 -24.80
N LEU A 211 -2.48 8.64 -24.36
CA LEU A 211 -2.54 7.32 -23.72
C LEU A 211 -2.96 6.21 -24.71
N THR A 212 -2.48 4.98 -24.49
CA THR A 212 -2.97 3.77 -25.18
C THR A 212 -4.41 3.43 -24.77
N SER A 213 -5.07 2.50 -25.46
CA SER A 213 -6.42 2.04 -25.07
C SER A 213 -6.44 1.41 -23.67
N GLU A 214 -5.44 0.59 -23.35
CA GLU A 214 -5.30 -0.05 -22.03
C GLU A 214 -5.02 1.00 -20.92
N GLU A 215 -4.13 1.96 -21.19
CA GLU A 215 -3.86 3.08 -20.28
C GLU A 215 -5.13 3.91 -20.01
N LYS A 216 -5.97 4.15 -21.03
CA LYS A 216 -7.25 4.86 -20.90
C LYS A 216 -8.22 4.14 -19.97
N GLU A 217 -8.42 2.83 -20.15
CA GLU A 217 -9.33 2.05 -19.31
C GLU A 217 -8.89 2.10 -17.83
N LEU A 218 -7.60 2.05 -17.55
CA LEU A 218 -7.04 2.19 -16.21
C LEU A 218 -7.21 3.60 -15.61
N VAL A 219 -7.19 4.66 -16.43
CA VAL A 219 -7.46 6.05 -15.97
C VAL A 219 -8.94 6.30 -15.72
N TYR A 220 -9.82 5.83 -16.60
CA TYR A 220 -11.27 5.96 -16.43
C TYR A 220 -11.80 5.13 -15.24
N SER A 221 -11.14 4.02 -14.90
CA SER A 221 -11.49 3.14 -13.78
C SER A 221 -11.72 3.86 -12.45
N HIS A 222 -12.74 3.45 -11.70
CA HIS A 222 -12.96 3.83 -10.30
C HIS A 222 -11.91 3.28 -9.31
N ARG A 223 -10.94 2.48 -9.80
CA ARG A 223 -9.85 1.90 -9.01
C ARG A 223 -8.48 2.54 -9.25
N ILE A 224 -8.40 3.66 -10.00
CA ILE A 224 -7.17 4.46 -10.15
C ILE A 224 -6.59 4.83 -8.78
N SER A 225 -5.26 4.73 -8.63
CA SER A 225 -4.59 4.81 -7.33
C SER A 225 -4.48 6.24 -6.80
N MET A 226 -5.57 6.76 -6.23
CA MET A 226 -5.64 8.12 -5.69
C MET A 226 -4.53 8.45 -4.70
N THR A 227 -4.06 7.50 -3.90
CA THR A 227 -2.96 7.73 -2.95
C THR A 227 -1.66 8.12 -3.64
N VAL A 228 -1.46 7.73 -4.90
CA VAL A 228 -0.30 8.12 -5.72
C VAL A 228 -0.46 9.55 -6.24
N LEU A 229 -1.67 9.92 -6.68
CA LEU A 229 -2.00 11.32 -7.06
C LEU A 229 -1.89 12.26 -5.85
N GLU A 230 -2.41 11.84 -4.69
CA GLU A 230 -2.28 12.54 -3.40
C GLU A 230 -0.83 12.75 -3.01
N ARG A 231 0.02 11.73 -3.18
CA ARG A 231 1.44 11.83 -2.80
C ARG A 231 2.25 12.69 -3.77
N TRP A 232 1.91 12.67 -5.06
CA TRP A 232 2.56 13.48 -6.09
C TRP A 232 2.20 14.97 -5.96
N PHE A 233 0.92 15.31 -6.12
CA PHE A 233 0.44 16.69 -6.03
C PHE A 233 0.43 17.24 -4.59
N GLY A 234 0.62 16.39 -3.59
CA GLY A 234 0.89 16.78 -2.21
C GLY A 234 2.27 17.41 -2.00
N ASN A 235 3.27 17.08 -2.82
CA ASN A 235 4.58 17.76 -2.77
C ASN A 235 4.46 19.20 -3.30
N SER A 236 5.02 20.19 -2.58
CA SER A 236 5.09 21.58 -3.05
C SER A 236 5.91 21.68 -4.33
N GLN A 237 7.08 21.04 -4.41
CA GLN A 237 7.96 21.12 -5.60
C GLN A 237 7.21 20.76 -6.91
N VAL A 238 6.29 19.80 -6.86
CA VAL A 238 5.44 19.44 -8.01
C VAL A 238 4.44 20.54 -8.33
N ARG A 239 3.73 21.07 -7.32
CA ARG A 239 2.75 22.14 -7.52
C ARG A 239 3.39 23.43 -8.01
N ASP A 240 4.51 23.82 -7.42
CA ASP A 240 5.24 25.05 -7.73
C ASP A 240 5.74 25.00 -9.19
N ALA A 241 6.29 23.86 -9.62
CA ALA A 241 6.82 23.65 -10.98
C ALA A 241 5.77 23.30 -12.04
N TRP A 242 4.54 22.92 -11.67
CA TRP A 242 3.42 22.68 -12.59
C TRP A 242 2.33 23.78 -12.47
N HIS A 243 2.63 24.85 -11.73
CA HIS A 243 1.76 26.00 -11.43
C HIS A 243 0.35 25.60 -10.94
N ILE A 244 0.28 24.68 -9.97
CA ILE A 244 -0.97 24.11 -9.42
C ILE A 244 -1.30 24.76 -8.08
N GLU A 245 -2.39 25.53 -8.03
CA GLU A 245 -2.85 26.18 -6.79
C GLU A 245 -3.96 25.39 -6.11
N PHE A 246 -3.88 25.29 -4.78
CA PHE A 246 -4.78 24.51 -3.93
C PHE A 246 -5.70 25.45 -3.13
N ASN A 247 -6.86 25.74 -3.69
CA ASN A 247 -7.89 26.65 -3.17
C ASN A 247 -8.90 25.90 -2.27
N GLU A 248 -9.83 26.59 -1.60
CA GLU A 248 -10.87 25.89 -0.80
C GLU A 248 -11.78 25.05 -1.69
N ASP A 249 -12.24 25.61 -2.81
CA ASP A 249 -13.14 24.95 -3.78
C ASP A 249 -12.46 23.85 -4.62
N GLY A 250 -11.15 23.61 -4.44
CA GLY A 250 -10.39 22.61 -5.19
C GLY A 250 -9.07 23.12 -5.75
N VAL A 251 -8.87 22.99 -7.06
CA VAL A 251 -7.57 23.21 -7.73
C VAL A 251 -7.71 24.15 -8.92
N SER A 252 -6.78 25.09 -9.03
CA SER A 252 -6.51 25.91 -10.23
C SER A 252 -5.19 25.48 -10.87
N ILE A 253 -5.06 25.65 -12.19
CA ILE A 253 -3.83 25.37 -12.95
C ILE A 253 -3.48 26.64 -13.72
N ASN A 254 -2.39 27.30 -13.32
CA ASN A 254 -1.92 28.58 -13.84
C ASN A 254 -0.74 28.35 -14.80
N ALA A 255 -0.86 27.32 -15.63
CA ALA A 255 0.15 26.85 -16.58
C ALA A 255 -0.36 26.88 -18.01
N ASP A 256 0.56 26.84 -18.97
CA ASP A 256 0.24 26.44 -20.35
C ASP A 256 -0.37 25.03 -20.34
N LEU A 257 -1.64 24.95 -20.76
CA LEU A 257 -2.43 23.70 -20.67
C LEU A 257 -1.84 22.56 -21.53
N PRO A 258 -1.40 22.76 -22.79
CA PRO A 258 -0.68 21.75 -23.56
C PRO A 258 0.51 21.10 -22.85
N THR A 259 1.42 21.89 -22.26
CA THR A 259 2.61 21.36 -21.57
C THR A 259 2.23 20.66 -20.26
N PHE A 260 1.31 21.22 -19.48
CA PHE A 260 0.72 20.55 -18.32
C PHE A 260 0.06 19.20 -18.69
N TYR A 261 -0.74 19.15 -19.76
CA TYR A 261 -1.41 17.93 -20.21
C TYR A 261 -0.41 16.86 -20.67
N ALA A 262 0.68 17.24 -21.36
CA ALA A 262 1.74 16.33 -21.75
C ALA A 262 2.51 15.78 -20.53
N ALA A 263 2.85 16.64 -19.56
CA ALA A 263 3.52 16.25 -18.33
C ALA A 263 2.66 15.30 -17.47
N TYR A 264 1.38 15.62 -17.28
CA TYR A 264 0.46 14.77 -16.52
C TYR A 264 0.21 13.44 -17.25
N ALA A 265 0.02 13.44 -18.57
CA ALA A 265 -0.10 12.21 -19.34
C ALA A 265 1.12 11.29 -19.16
N LYS A 266 2.35 11.82 -19.19
CA LYS A 266 3.55 11.02 -18.94
C LYS A 266 3.58 10.47 -17.51
N PHE A 267 3.26 11.28 -16.51
CA PHE A 267 3.18 10.82 -15.11
C PHE A 267 2.15 9.68 -14.92
N LEU A 268 0.99 9.75 -15.59
CA LEU A 268 0.01 8.66 -15.58
C LEU A 268 0.61 7.36 -16.16
N LYS A 269 1.36 7.40 -17.27
CA LYS A 269 2.04 6.21 -17.81
C LYS A 269 3.05 5.60 -16.84
N LEU A 270 3.83 6.45 -16.16
CA LEU A 270 4.78 6.00 -15.14
C LEU A 270 4.06 5.32 -13.96
N MET A 271 2.88 5.81 -13.57
CA MET A 271 2.06 5.22 -12.50
C MET A 271 1.37 3.91 -12.90
N LEU A 272 0.97 3.75 -14.16
CA LEU A 272 0.17 2.61 -14.62
C LEU A 272 1.04 1.42 -15.09
N ASN A 273 2.13 1.70 -15.80
CA ASN A 273 2.96 0.67 -16.42
C ASN A 273 4.18 0.34 -15.56
N LYS A 274 4.49 -0.96 -15.43
CA LYS A 274 5.79 -1.42 -14.90
C LYS A 274 6.92 -1.30 -15.93
N ASN A 275 6.58 -1.53 -17.19
CA ASN A 275 7.51 -1.51 -18.33
C ASN A 275 7.58 -0.09 -18.92
N ASN A 276 7.87 0.90 -18.08
CA ASN A 276 8.11 2.28 -18.49
C ASN A 276 9.63 2.56 -18.54
N GLU A 277 10.02 3.77 -18.96
CA GLU A 277 11.42 4.17 -19.14
C GLU A 277 12.27 4.19 -17.84
N LEU A 278 11.65 4.23 -16.66
CA LEU A 278 12.32 4.11 -15.36
C LEU A 278 12.50 2.64 -14.93
N GLY A 279 11.89 1.68 -15.65
CA GLY A 279 11.93 0.25 -15.31
C GLY A 279 11.15 -0.13 -14.05
N TYR A 280 10.37 0.77 -13.46
CA TYR A 280 9.51 0.50 -12.32
C TYR A 280 8.23 1.36 -12.34
N MET A 281 7.14 0.79 -11.81
CA MET A 281 5.85 1.49 -11.69
C MET A 281 5.87 2.53 -10.57
N VAL A 282 5.47 3.77 -10.86
CA VAL A 282 5.35 4.85 -9.89
C VAL A 282 4.18 4.61 -8.94
N ASN A 283 4.48 4.67 -7.65
CA ASN A 283 3.56 4.46 -6.55
C ASN A 283 4.03 5.26 -5.34
N THR A 284 3.25 5.31 -4.26
CA THR A 284 3.57 6.12 -3.07
C THR A 284 4.97 5.87 -2.49
N ARG A 285 5.49 4.64 -2.56
CA ARG A 285 6.83 4.29 -2.06
C ARG A 285 7.96 4.69 -3.01
N THR A 286 7.71 4.71 -4.31
CA THR A 286 8.71 5.14 -5.30
C THR A 286 8.75 6.66 -5.47
N ILE A 287 7.62 7.36 -5.33
CA ILE A 287 7.60 8.84 -5.21
C ILE A 287 8.55 9.28 -4.09
N ASP A 288 8.36 8.77 -2.87
CA ASP A 288 9.15 9.17 -1.70
C ASP A 288 10.64 8.84 -1.80
N SER A 289 11.01 7.76 -2.51
CA SER A 289 12.38 7.24 -2.52
C SER A 289 13.15 7.51 -3.81
N ARG A 290 12.48 8.06 -4.83
CA ARG A 290 13.01 8.32 -6.19
C ARG A 290 12.42 9.60 -6.80
N PHE A 291 12.03 10.58 -5.98
CA PHE A 291 11.35 11.80 -6.43
C PHE A 291 12.06 12.49 -7.61
N GLU A 292 13.35 12.81 -7.47
CA GLU A 292 14.14 13.50 -8.50
C GLU A 292 14.26 12.69 -9.81
N GLU A 293 14.32 11.35 -9.74
CA GLU A 293 14.37 10.46 -10.91
C GLU A 293 13.04 10.48 -11.68
N ILE A 294 11.92 10.49 -10.94
CA ILE A 294 10.57 10.59 -11.53
C ILE A 294 10.34 12.01 -12.07
N PHE A 295 10.77 13.04 -11.33
CA PHE A 295 10.53 14.44 -11.65
C PHE A 295 11.36 14.92 -12.86
N SER A 296 12.65 14.59 -12.92
CA SER A 296 13.52 14.92 -14.06
C SER A 296 13.15 14.18 -15.35
N CYS A 297 12.44 13.06 -15.25
CA CYS A 297 11.90 12.32 -16.39
C CYS A 297 10.68 13.03 -17.04
N LEU A 298 9.99 13.93 -16.33
CA LEU A 298 8.75 14.54 -16.80
C LEU A 298 9.00 15.80 -17.64
N PRO A 299 8.20 16.06 -18.70
CA PRO A 299 8.22 17.32 -19.42
C PRO A 299 8.11 18.51 -18.49
N LYS A 300 8.85 19.58 -18.78
CA LYS A 300 8.65 20.87 -18.12
C LYS A 300 7.26 21.39 -18.46
N VAL A 301 6.59 21.91 -17.44
CA VAL A 301 5.37 22.70 -17.57
C VAL A 301 5.79 24.17 -17.57
N HIS A 302 5.17 24.97 -18.43
CA HIS A 302 5.47 26.39 -18.56
C HIS A 302 4.36 27.24 -17.92
N SER A 303 4.70 28.44 -17.46
CA SER A 303 3.70 29.40 -16.98
C SER A 303 2.93 30.01 -18.16
N VAL A 304 1.76 30.59 -17.88
CA VAL A 304 0.97 31.30 -18.91
C VAL A 304 1.74 32.51 -19.47
N ASP A 305 2.61 33.12 -18.67
CA ASP A 305 3.35 34.34 -19.03
C ASP A 305 4.59 34.10 -19.89
N GLU A 306 5.12 32.86 -19.97
CA GLU A 306 6.25 32.51 -20.85
C GLU A 306 5.82 32.32 -22.33
N GLY A 307 4.51 32.33 -22.62
CA GLY A 307 3.91 31.98 -23.91
C GLY A 307 4.14 32.94 -25.10
N SER A 308 5.23 33.72 -25.12
CA SER A 308 5.47 34.74 -26.16
C SER A 308 6.86 34.71 -26.82
N VAL A 309 7.48 33.53 -26.99
CA VAL A 309 8.56 33.32 -27.96
C VAL A 309 8.21 32.13 -28.86
N SER A 310 8.35 32.31 -30.17
CA SER A 310 7.73 31.45 -31.19
C SER A 310 8.73 30.56 -31.93
N THR A 311 8.30 29.33 -32.28
CA THR A 311 8.80 28.49 -33.40
C THR A 311 10.26 27.96 -33.31
N ILE A 312 10.68 26.89 -34.01
CA ILE A 312 10.06 26.05 -35.05
C ILE A 312 10.51 24.57 -34.92
N LEU A 313 9.70 23.61 -35.39
CA LEU A 313 10.10 22.21 -35.62
C LEU A 313 10.64 22.03 -37.04
N PRO A 314 11.72 21.24 -37.24
CA PRO A 314 11.73 20.38 -38.42
C PRO A 314 12.36 18.98 -38.25
N SER A 315 11.76 18.01 -38.92
CA SER A 315 12.29 16.71 -39.33
C SER A 315 11.40 16.17 -40.47
N PRO A 316 11.86 15.27 -41.35
CA PRO A 316 13.22 15.01 -41.85
C PRO A 316 13.31 15.20 -43.40
N ASP A 317 14.48 15.01 -44.05
CA ASP A 317 14.57 14.11 -45.22
C ASP A 317 16.02 13.80 -45.71
N LEU A 318 16.09 12.83 -46.63
CA LEU A 318 17.25 12.08 -47.15
C LEU A 318 18.10 12.77 -48.26
N LEU A 319 19.42 12.46 -48.34
CA LEU A 319 20.09 11.71 -49.45
C LEU A 319 21.64 11.94 -49.61
N LYS A 320 22.40 10.84 -49.73
CA LYS A 320 23.61 10.56 -50.56
C LYS A 320 24.97 11.25 -50.24
N GLU A 321 26.06 10.49 -49.99
CA GLU A 321 27.12 9.95 -50.92
C GLU A 321 28.10 11.04 -51.41
N ASP A 322 29.45 10.92 -51.44
CA ASP A 322 30.44 9.81 -51.52
C ASP A 322 31.79 10.28 -50.87
N ASP A 323 32.91 9.55 -50.65
CA ASP A 323 33.37 8.13 -50.66
C ASP A 323 34.85 8.08 -50.10
N LYS A 324 35.42 6.88 -49.88
CA LYS A 324 36.87 6.49 -49.79
C LYS A 324 37.66 6.50 -48.46
N ASN A 325 37.74 5.30 -47.89
CA ASN A 325 38.98 4.57 -47.47
C ASN A 325 39.83 5.10 -46.28
N THR A 326 40.52 4.25 -45.50
CA THR A 326 40.99 2.87 -45.78
C THR A 326 41.06 2.00 -44.51
N SER A 327 40.80 0.68 -44.63
CA SER A 327 41.31 -0.48 -43.84
C SER A 327 41.63 -0.33 -42.33
N THR A 328 41.25 -1.27 -41.45
CA THR A 328 41.61 -2.71 -41.57
C THR A 328 40.72 -3.61 -40.70
N GLU A 329 40.35 -4.79 -41.23
CA GLU A 329 39.70 -5.91 -40.52
C GLU A 329 40.70 -7.10 -40.48
N PRO A 330 40.64 -8.03 -39.49
CA PRO A 330 39.71 -9.18 -39.55
C PRO A 330 39.08 -9.54 -38.17
N GLN A 331 38.17 -10.50 -37.97
CA GLN A 331 37.06 -11.14 -38.71
C GLN A 331 36.59 -12.34 -37.85
N THR A 332 35.27 -12.52 -37.71
CA THR A 332 34.53 -13.82 -37.54
C THR A 332 34.86 -14.73 -36.32
N GLU A 333 34.06 -15.72 -35.89
CA GLU A 333 32.85 -16.43 -36.42
C GLU A 333 31.71 -16.40 -35.36
N ASN A 334 30.46 -16.08 -35.72
CA ASN A 334 29.33 -16.97 -36.08
C ASN A 334 29.00 -18.13 -35.09
N ASP A 335 27.78 -18.14 -34.54
CA ASP A 335 26.76 -19.12 -34.98
C ASP A 335 25.32 -18.87 -34.45
N GLN A 336 24.34 -19.42 -35.17
CA GLN A 336 22.90 -19.53 -34.88
C GLN A 336 22.37 -20.81 -35.57
N PRO A 337 21.16 -21.34 -35.27
CA PRO A 337 20.26 -21.15 -34.14
C PRO A 337 19.77 -22.51 -33.55
N SER A 338 18.85 -22.52 -32.59
CA SER A 338 17.66 -23.43 -32.56
C SER A 338 16.88 -23.33 -31.24
N SER A 339 15.68 -23.93 -31.18
CA SER A 339 14.70 -23.82 -30.10
C SER A 339 14.25 -25.17 -29.55
N THR A 340 14.28 -25.35 -28.23
CA THR A 340 13.48 -26.35 -27.49
C THR A 340 13.32 -25.95 -26.02
N ASP A 341 12.27 -26.46 -25.36
CA ASP A 341 11.88 -26.06 -24.00
C ASP A 341 12.83 -26.54 -22.88
N SER A 342 13.06 -25.70 -21.86
CA SER A 342 13.08 -26.11 -20.44
C SER A 342 13.24 -24.91 -19.47
N ASN A 343 12.97 -25.14 -18.18
CA ASN A 343 12.91 -24.12 -17.13
C ASN A 343 14.23 -23.36 -16.91
N GLY A 344 14.16 -22.04 -16.75
CA GLY A 344 15.31 -21.22 -16.30
C GLY A 344 14.92 -19.82 -15.81
N SER A 345 14.78 -19.64 -14.51
CA SER A 345 14.56 -18.31 -13.91
C SER A 345 15.89 -17.56 -13.73
N VAL A 346 16.15 -16.53 -14.53
CA VAL A 346 17.32 -15.66 -14.34
C VAL A 346 17.09 -14.76 -13.12
N ILE A 347 17.61 -15.19 -11.97
CA ILE A 347 17.58 -14.42 -10.73
C ILE A 347 18.57 -13.25 -10.87
N LYS A 348 18.06 -12.02 -10.95
CA LYS A 348 18.91 -10.83 -10.81
C LYS A 348 19.44 -10.79 -9.37
N LEU A 349 20.76 -10.83 -9.20
CA LEU A 349 21.39 -10.67 -7.88
C LEU A 349 20.99 -9.30 -7.28
N PRO A 350 20.79 -9.21 -5.96
CA PRO A 350 20.56 -7.94 -5.28
C PRO A 350 21.83 -7.08 -5.34
N LEU A 351 21.67 -5.76 -5.45
CA LEU A 351 22.80 -4.83 -5.38
C LEU A 351 23.26 -4.71 -3.92
N LYS A 352 24.53 -5.07 -3.68
CA LYS A 352 25.14 -5.04 -2.35
C LYS A 352 25.04 -3.65 -1.72
N GLY A 353 24.43 -3.59 -0.53
CA GLY A 353 24.23 -2.34 0.21
C GLY A 353 23.09 -1.44 -0.30
N ASP A 354 22.15 -1.92 -1.12
CA ASP A 354 20.96 -1.12 -1.48
C ASP A 354 20.12 -0.80 -0.23
N PRO A 355 20.02 0.48 0.22
CA PRO A 355 19.22 0.83 1.39
C PRO A 355 17.71 0.67 1.13
N LYS A 356 17.28 0.43 -0.12
CA LYS A 356 15.88 0.19 -0.51
C LYS A 356 15.54 -1.32 -0.59
N ARG A 357 16.46 -2.21 -0.21
CA ARG A 357 16.24 -3.66 -0.15
C ARG A 357 15.06 -4.05 0.74
N ARG A 358 14.41 -5.18 0.44
CA ARG A 358 13.13 -5.58 1.06
C ARG A 358 13.28 -6.41 2.34
N GLN A 359 14.44 -7.00 2.56
CA GLN A 359 14.81 -7.85 3.70
C GLN A 359 16.13 -7.32 4.28
N LEU A 360 16.39 -7.52 5.58
CA LEU A 360 17.61 -6.98 6.22
C LEU A 360 18.89 -7.64 5.68
N THR A 361 18.79 -8.91 5.31
CA THR A 361 19.83 -9.72 4.66
C THR A 361 19.17 -10.60 3.59
N ASP A 362 19.95 -11.31 2.78
CA ASP A 362 19.47 -12.09 1.64
C ASP A 362 20.06 -13.52 1.62
N ILE A 363 19.68 -14.31 0.62
CA ILE A 363 20.08 -15.71 0.45
C ILE A 363 21.55 -15.91 0.05
N TYR A 364 22.27 -14.85 -0.30
CA TYR A 364 23.67 -14.87 -0.71
C TYR A 364 24.61 -14.59 0.46
N HIS A 365 24.07 -14.41 1.67
CA HIS A 365 24.84 -14.27 2.89
C HIS A 365 24.64 -15.46 3.81
N GLU A 366 25.69 -15.87 4.52
CA GLU A 366 25.62 -16.85 5.60
C GLU A 366 26.22 -16.34 6.92
N ILE A 367 25.98 -17.11 7.99
CA ILE A 367 26.58 -16.98 9.32
C ILE A 367 27.02 -18.36 9.82
N THR A 368 28.11 -18.41 10.57
CA THR A 368 28.57 -19.60 11.30
C THR A 368 28.12 -19.47 12.76
N THR A 369 27.43 -20.48 13.28
CA THR A 369 26.88 -20.49 14.64
C THR A 369 26.43 -21.91 15.00
N ARG A 370 26.56 -22.30 16.27
CA ARG A 370 26.04 -23.55 16.84
C ARG A 370 24.61 -23.36 17.40
N ASN A 371 24.24 -22.12 17.69
CA ASN A 371 22.95 -21.73 18.24
C ASN A 371 21.83 -21.73 17.18
N TYR A 372 21.02 -22.80 17.24
CA TYR A 372 19.83 -22.98 16.41
C TYR A 372 18.92 -21.73 16.35
N LYS A 373 18.72 -21.02 17.47
CA LYS A 373 17.84 -19.84 17.51
C LYS A 373 18.41 -18.67 16.69
N LEU A 374 19.73 -18.48 16.73
CA LEU A 374 20.40 -17.45 15.92
C LEU A 374 20.34 -17.80 14.42
N LYS A 375 20.64 -19.06 14.06
CA LYS A 375 20.55 -19.53 12.66
C LYS A 375 19.12 -19.49 12.11
N ALA A 376 18.12 -19.83 12.93
CA ALA A 376 16.70 -19.72 12.57
C ALA A 376 16.29 -18.26 12.34
N LEU A 377 16.61 -17.35 13.28
CA LEU A 377 16.33 -15.92 13.14
C LEU A 377 16.99 -15.32 11.90
N PHE A 378 18.21 -15.73 11.55
CA PHE A 378 18.87 -15.32 10.31
C PHE A 378 18.05 -15.70 9.06
N VAL A 379 17.58 -16.95 8.99
CA VAL A 379 16.75 -17.48 7.89
C VAL A 379 15.34 -16.86 7.86
N GLU A 380 14.84 -16.34 8.99
CA GLU A 380 13.65 -15.50 9.06
C GLU A 380 13.92 -14.09 8.53
N LEU A 381 15.06 -13.48 8.86
CA LEU A 381 15.46 -12.14 8.37
C LEU A 381 15.72 -12.10 6.86
N GLN A 382 16.19 -13.21 6.27
CA GLN A 382 16.24 -13.43 4.81
C GLN A 382 14.86 -13.39 4.12
N LYS A 383 13.77 -13.48 4.90
CA LYS A 383 12.39 -13.58 4.39
C LYS A 383 11.50 -12.40 4.81
N LEU A 384 11.72 -11.85 6.00
CA LEU A 384 10.93 -10.80 6.64
C LEU A 384 10.87 -9.51 5.78
N PRO A 385 9.69 -9.12 5.24
CA PRO A 385 9.57 -7.91 4.45
C PRO A 385 9.55 -6.65 5.34
N VAL A 386 10.69 -5.96 5.40
CA VAL A 386 10.95 -4.76 6.24
C VAL A 386 9.93 -3.65 5.95
N TYR A 387 9.55 -3.48 4.69
CA TYR A 387 8.53 -2.52 4.23
C TYR A 387 7.08 -2.90 4.57
N SER A 388 6.83 -4.06 5.19
CA SER A 388 5.49 -4.49 5.64
C SER A 388 5.43 -4.64 7.16
N TYR A 389 6.55 -5.01 7.79
CA TYR A 389 6.66 -5.20 9.24
C TYR A 389 7.83 -4.40 9.85
N PRO A 390 7.84 -3.06 9.74
CA PRO A 390 8.97 -2.23 10.16
C PRO A 390 9.30 -2.41 11.64
N ASN A 391 8.33 -2.30 12.54
CA ASN A 391 8.56 -2.43 13.99
C ASN A 391 9.08 -3.83 14.39
N VAL A 392 8.64 -4.89 13.69
CA VAL A 392 9.14 -6.26 13.91
C VAL A 392 10.58 -6.39 13.43
N SER A 393 10.91 -5.78 12.29
CA SER A 393 12.28 -5.75 11.76
C SER A 393 13.22 -4.96 12.67
N ALA A 394 12.75 -3.82 13.21
CA ALA A 394 13.47 -2.99 14.17
C ALA A 394 13.83 -3.76 15.45
N ALA A 395 12.83 -4.44 16.04
CA ALA A 395 13.04 -5.31 17.20
C ALA A 395 13.95 -6.51 16.86
N ALA A 396 13.84 -7.08 15.67
CA ALA A 396 14.66 -8.21 15.24
C ALA A 396 16.16 -7.83 15.11
N ILE A 397 16.51 -6.60 14.71
CA ILE A 397 17.90 -6.10 14.76
C ILE A 397 18.43 -6.14 16.21
N ARG A 398 17.66 -5.63 17.17
CA ARG A 398 18.03 -5.62 18.60
C ARG A 398 18.22 -7.04 19.16
N ILE A 399 17.38 -7.99 18.75
CA ILE A 399 17.45 -9.40 19.19
C ILE A 399 18.62 -10.12 18.53
N PHE A 400 18.84 -9.93 17.22
CA PHE A 400 19.92 -10.57 16.47
C PHE A 400 21.30 -10.13 16.99
N LEU A 401 21.47 -8.83 17.30
CA LEU A 401 22.71 -8.32 17.88
C LEU A 401 23.00 -8.89 19.29
N GLU A 402 21.97 -9.11 20.12
CA GLU A 402 22.15 -9.78 21.42
C GLU A 402 22.65 -11.22 21.23
N LEU A 403 21.96 -11.98 20.38
CA LEU A 403 22.28 -13.39 20.13
C LEU A 403 23.65 -13.58 19.47
N ALA A 404 24.07 -12.68 18.57
CA ALA A 404 25.40 -12.72 17.97
C ALA A 404 26.52 -12.44 18.98
N VAL A 405 26.28 -11.54 19.94
CA VAL A 405 27.24 -11.24 21.02
C VAL A 405 27.29 -12.35 22.07
N ASP A 406 26.13 -12.94 22.42
CA ASP A 406 26.08 -14.10 23.30
C ASP A 406 26.75 -15.34 22.70
N GLU A 407 26.61 -15.56 21.38
CA GLU A 407 27.29 -16.64 20.66
C GLU A 407 28.81 -16.48 20.74
N PHE A 408 29.34 -15.31 20.35
CA PHE A 408 30.78 -15.04 20.39
C PHE A 408 31.37 -15.19 21.81
N ILE A 409 30.65 -14.72 22.83
CA ILE A 409 31.05 -14.89 24.24
C ILE A 409 31.04 -16.36 24.67
N SER A 410 30.14 -17.17 24.13
CA SER A 410 30.06 -18.61 24.42
C SER A 410 31.05 -19.46 23.63
N GLU A 411 31.43 -19.09 22.41
CA GLU A 411 32.45 -19.81 21.62
C GLU A 411 33.89 -19.49 22.06
N ASN A 412 34.10 -18.40 22.81
CA ASN A 412 35.39 -18.00 23.38
C ASN A 412 35.47 -18.18 24.91
N ASP A 413 34.53 -18.91 25.54
CA ASP A 413 34.45 -19.19 26.99
C ASP A 413 34.47 -17.94 27.91
N LEU A 414 34.08 -16.77 27.40
CA LEU A 414 34.21 -15.48 28.11
C LEU A 414 33.11 -15.22 29.16
N GLN A 415 32.15 -16.13 29.33
CA GLN A 415 30.99 -15.94 30.22
C GLN A 415 31.38 -15.61 31.67
N GLU A 416 32.40 -16.28 32.23
CA GLU A 416 32.90 -15.96 33.57
C GLU A 416 33.53 -14.57 33.66
N VAL A 417 34.25 -14.13 32.62
CA VAL A 417 34.90 -12.81 32.59
C VAL A 417 33.84 -11.70 32.62
N MET A 418 32.78 -11.88 31.84
CA MET A 418 31.62 -10.98 31.80
C MET A 418 30.91 -10.91 33.16
N ALA A 419 30.62 -12.07 33.77
CA ALA A 419 29.99 -12.15 35.09
C ALA A 419 30.84 -11.51 36.20
N LYS A 420 32.15 -11.79 36.22
CA LYS A 420 33.12 -11.23 37.18
C LYS A 420 33.24 -9.71 37.05
N ARG A 421 33.30 -9.17 35.82
CA ARG A 421 33.32 -7.72 35.57
C ARG A 421 32.01 -7.04 35.97
N ALA A 422 30.87 -7.67 35.68
CA ALA A 422 29.54 -7.16 36.03
C ALA A 422 29.19 -7.28 37.53
N LYS A 423 29.90 -8.14 38.28
CA LYS A 423 29.57 -8.56 39.65
C LYS A 423 28.14 -9.13 39.78
N LYS A 424 27.73 -9.90 38.77
CA LYS A 424 26.36 -10.43 38.59
C LYS A 424 26.38 -11.80 37.91
N SER A 425 25.23 -12.47 37.85
CA SER A 425 25.06 -13.65 36.98
C SER A 425 25.21 -13.26 35.52
N TYR A 426 25.73 -14.17 34.67
CA TYR A 426 25.90 -13.92 33.23
C TYR A 426 24.61 -13.45 32.56
N ASN A 427 23.48 -14.06 32.94
CA ASN A 427 22.15 -13.77 32.40
C ASN A 427 21.61 -12.38 32.78
N GLU A 428 22.30 -11.64 33.66
CA GLU A 428 21.96 -10.28 34.09
C GLU A 428 22.91 -9.22 33.49
N VAL A 429 23.92 -9.64 32.70
CA VAL A 429 24.87 -8.74 32.04
C VAL A 429 24.19 -8.08 30.83
N THR A 430 24.14 -6.76 30.80
CA THR A 430 23.50 -6.01 29.71
C THR A 430 24.40 -5.98 28.46
N LEU A 431 23.79 -5.93 27.26
CA LEU A 431 24.52 -5.82 25.99
C LEU A 431 25.55 -4.68 25.96
N LEU A 432 25.23 -3.55 26.61
CA LEU A 432 26.14 -2.42 26.75
C LEU A 432 27.45 -2.84 27.45
N LEU A 433 27.35 -3.61 28.52
CA LEU A 433 28.50 -4.09 29.29
C LEU A 433 29.22 -5.27 28.61
N LYS A 434 28.49 -6.15 27.89
CA LYS A 434 29.08 -7.16 27.00
C LYS A 434 29.96 -6.48 25.95
N LEU A 435 29.39 -5.58 25.15
CA LEU A 435 30.09 -4.88 24.08
C LEU A 435 31.24 -4.00 24.60
N SER A 436 31.06 -3.26 25.71
CA SER A 436 32.15 -2.46 26.28
C SER A 436 33.30 -3.29 26.86
N THR A 437 33.08 -4.58 27.15
CA THR A 437 34.10 -5.53 27.60
C THR A 437 34.81 -6.20 26.42
N LEU A 438 34.09 -6.53 25.35
CA LEU A 438 34.68 -7.10 24.13
C LEU A 438 35.59 -6.11 23.40
N ARG A 439 35.20 -4.83 23.35
CA ARG A 439 35.90 -3.75 22.63
C ARG A 439 37.37 -3.63 23.04
N GLY A 440 38.28 -3.90 22.11
CA GLY A 440 39.72 -3.72 22.26
C GLY A 440 40.44 -4.70 23.19
N GLU A 441 39.72 -5.67 23.77
CA GLU A 441 40.30 -6.75 24.60
C GLU A 441 40.10 -8.14 23.99
N PHE A 442 38.93 -8.39 23.39
CA PHE A 442 38.56 -9.71 22.84
C PHE A 442 38.10 -9.64 21.37
N VAL A 443 37.92 -8.43 20.83
CA VAL A 443 37.69 -8.16 19.41
C VAL A 443 38.94 -7.45 18.87
N ASP A 444 39.77 -8.16 18.12
CA ASP A 444 40.98 -7.64 17.47
C ASP A 444 40.71 -7.28 16.00
N ASP A 445 39.65 -6.49 15.77
CA ASP A 445 39.36 -5.89 14.47
C ASP A 445 39.02 -4.41 14.60
N ARG A 446 39.58 -3.58 13.72
CA ARG A 446 39.50 -2.12 13.81
C ARG A 446 38.13 -1.57 13.40
N GLU A 447 37.41 -2.21 12.49
CA GLU A 447 36.10 -1.75 12.04
C GLU A 447 34.99 -2.18 13.00
N ALA A 448 35.03 -3.43 13.47
CA ALA A 448 34.17 -3.93 14.52
C ALA A 448 34.28 -3.11 15.81
N ASN A 449 35.50 -2.77 16.26
CA ASN A 449 35.68 -1.88 17.42
C ASN A 449 35.07 -0.48 17.21
N LYS A 450 35.25 0.11 16.01
CA LYS A 450 34.62 1.40 15.65
C LYS A 450 33.09 1.33 15.65
N ILE A 451 32.51 0.21 15.19
CA ILE A 451 31.06 -0.04 15.25
C ILE A 451 30.61 -0.19 16.71
N ILE A 452 31.39 -0.85 17.56
CA ILE A 452 31.09 -0.94 19.00
C ILE A 452 31.11 0.45 19.67
N ASP A 453 32.09 1.30 19.36
CA ASP A 453 32.10 2.69 19.83
C ASP A 453 30.87 3.47 19.39
N GLN A 454 30.47 3.34 18.12
CA GLN A 454 29.26 3.95 17.56
C GLN A 454 27.98 3.42 18.24
N LEU A 455 27.92 2.13 18.59
CA LEU A 455 26.82 1.55 19.35
C LEU A 455 26.74 2.08 20.79
N LEU A 456 27.89 2.29 21.44
CA LEU A 456 27.97 2.75 22.83
C LEU A 456 27.69 4.26 22.99
N HIS A 457 27.94 5.08 21.95
CA HIS A 457 27.72 6.53 22.00
C HIS A 457 26.24 6.92 21.89
N LYS A 458 25.58 7.18 23.03
CA LYS A 458 24.12 7.36 23.16
C LYS A 458 23.50 8.41 22.21
N ASP A 459 24.19 9.51 21.97
CA ASP A 459 23.63 10.70 21.28
C ASP A 459 23.60 10.60 19.75
N ASN A 460 24.07 9.48 19.18
CA ASN A 460 23.98 9.23 17.73
C ASN A 460 22.85 8.26 17.37
N ASP A 461 22.41 8.33 16.11
CA ASP A 461 21.25 7.59 15.63
C ASP A 461 21.46 6.08 15.58
N TYR A 462 22.69 5.61 15.37
CA TYR A 462 23.06 4.21 15.22
C TYR A 462 23.51 3.57 16.55
N SER A 463 22.95 4.03 17.67
CA SER A 463 23.33 3.61 19.02
C SER A 463 22.45 2.47 19.60
N LEU A 464 22.93 1.82 20.65
CA LEU A 464 22.12 0.93 21.51
C LEU A 464 20.88 1.62 22.07
N ASN A 465 20.89 2.96 22.22
CA ASN A 465 19.74 3.71 22.71
C ASN A 465 18.58 3.65 21.71
N THR A 466 18.86 3.84 20.41
CA THR A 466 17.89 3.63 19.33
C THR A 466 17.35 2.18 19.33
N LEU A 467 18.23 1.18 19.44
CA LEU A 467 17.80 -0.23 19.45
C LEU A 467 16.98 -0.61 20.70
N ASN A 468 17.18 0.07 21.82
CA ASN A 468 16.37 -0.13 23.03
C ASN A 468 15.00 0.57 22.94
N GLU A 469 14.90 1.75 22.32
CA GLU A 469 13.62 2.42 22.05
C GLU A 469 12.69 1.55 21.17
N TYR A 470 13.23 0.70 20.28
CA TYR A 470 12.43 -0.25 19.48
C TYR A 470 11.73 -1.35 20.29
N VAL A 471 12.17 -1.63 21.53
CA VAL A 471 11.66 -2.73 22.37
C VAL A 471 11.02 -2.23 23.67
N HIS A 472 11.49 -1.10 24.19
CA HIS A 472 11.08 -0.53 25.48
C HIS A 472 10.57 0.92 25.38
N GLY A 473 10.68 1.55 24.22
CA GLY A 473 10.25 2.92 23.96
C GLY A 473 8.82 3.00 23.39
N CYS A 474 8.36 4.24 23.21
CA CYS A 474 7.09 4.54 22.53
C CYS A 474 7.25 5.53 21.37
N LYS A 475 8.49 5.91 21.02
CA LYS A 475 8.79 6.90 19.99
C LYS A 475 8.92 6.24 18.62
N VAL A 476 8.01 6.56 17.71
CA VAL A 476 7.95 6.02 16.33
C VAL A 476 9.03 6.62 15.39
N HIS A 477 10.09 7.23 15.94
CA HIS A 477 11.25 7.65 15.15
C HIS A 477 12.11 6.46 14.75
N LYS A 478 12.83 6.57 13.61
CA LYS A 478 13.88 5.63 13.16
C LYS A 478 13.40 4.25 12.68
N VAL A 479 12.09 4.00 12.65
CA VAL A 479 11.52 2.74 12.11
C VAL A 479 11.31 2.75 10.59
N GLU A 480 11.94 3.67 9.86
CA GLU A 480 11.91 3.72 8.41
C GLU A 480 12.75 2.58 7.80
N PRO A 481 12.24 1.84 6.78
CA PRO A 481 12.98 0.72 6.17
C PRO A 481 14.41 1.06 5.70
N GLN A 482 14.63 2.23 5.11
CA GLN A 482 15.99 2.63 4.70
C GLN A 482 16.90 3.00 5.88
N PHE A 483 16.35 3.35 7.05
CA PHE A 483 17.16 3.53 8.26
C PHE A 483 17.56 2.16 8.83
N MET A 484 16.62 1.22 8.95
CA MET A 484 16.91 -0.15 9.41
C MET A 484 17.89 -0.91 8.51
N ASN A 485 17.76 -0.80 7.18
CA ASN A 485 18.71 -1.40 6.24
C ASN A 485 20.12 -0.84 6.44
N ARG A 486 20.28 0.49 6.55
CA ARG A 486 21.57 1.14 6.85
C ARG A 486 22.12 0.79 8.23
N PHE A 487 21.26 0.59 9.23
CA PHE A 487 21.67 0.11 10.55
C PHE A 487 22.24 -1.30 10.44
N TRP A 488 21.57 -2.21 9.71
CA TRP A 488 22.09 -3.55 9.44
C TRP A 488 23.43 -3.50 8.69
N ASP A 489 23.55 -2.69 7.63
CA ASP A 489 24.80 -2.54 6.87
C ASP A 489 25.96 -2.03 7.73
N MET A 490 25.68 -1.13 8.67
CA MET A 490 26.64 -0.62 9.66
C MET A 490 27.01 -1.68 10.72
N LEU A 491 26.14 -2.66 10.99
CA LEU A 491 26.45 -3.82 11.84
C LEU A 491 27.18 -4.97 11.11
N SER A 492 27.08 -5.05 9.78
CA SER A 492 27.61 -6.17 8.98
C SER A 492 29.09 -6.52 9.28
N PRO A 493 30.05 -5.57 9.40
CA PRO A 493 31.43 -5.92 9.72
C PRO A 493 31.59 -6.49 11.14
N LEU A 494 30.83 -5.98 12.10
CA LEU A 494 30.79 -6.52 13.47
C LEU A 494 30.21 -7.95 13.49
N PHE A 495 29.17 -8.24 12.70
CA PHE A 495 28.68 -9.61 12.53
C PHE A 495 29.69 -10.52 11.81
N GLY A 496 30.54 -9.96 10.94
CA GLY A 496 31.66 -10.66 10.32
C GLY A 496 32.61 -11.24 11.36
N VAL A 497 32.97 -10.45 12.38
CA VAL A 497 33.84 -10.89 13.48
C VAL A 497 33.10 -11.78 14.48
N LEU A 498 31.88 -11.42 14.89
CA LEU A 498 31.17 -12.14 15.95
C LEU A 498 30.68 -13.54 15.52
N ILE A 499 30.21 -13.69 14.28
CA ILE A 499 29.49 -14.90 13.81
C ILE A 499 29.81 -15.27 12.35
N SER A 500 30.98 -14.86 11.84
CA SER A 500 31.43 -15.10 10.46
C SER A 500 30.41 -14.68 9.39
N PHE A 501 29.68 -13.57 9.59
CA PHE A 501 28.76 -13.06 8.58
C PHE A 501 29.50 -12.64 7.30
N LYS A 502 29.18 -13.30 6.19
CA LYS A 502 29.85 -13.12 4.89
C LYS A 502 28.92 -13.43 3.73
N GLU A 503 29.36 -13.04 2.54
CA GLU A 503 28.78 -13.41 1.23
C GLU A 503 29.26 -14.83 0.82
N ILE A 504 28.46 -15.54 0.02
CA ILE A 504 28.66 -16.95 -0.40
C ILE A 504 29.10 -17.02 -1.87
#